data_AF-A0A3D3ZXB9-F1
#
_entry.id   AF-A0A3D3ZXB9-F1
#
_cell.length_a   1.000
_cell.length_b   1.000
_cell.length_c   1.000
_cell.angle_alpha   90.00
_cell.angle_beta   90.00
_cell.angle_gamma   90.00
#
_symmetry.space_group_name_H-M   'P 1'
#
loop_
_entity.id
_entity.type
_entity.pdbx_description
1 polymer ?
#
loop_
_entity_poly.entity_id
_entity_poly.type
_entity_poly.pdbx_seq_one_letter_code
_entity_poly.pdbx_strand_id
1 'polypeptide(L)'
;MTNDLIAKAAIDRRLAEIITPVIEGMGFELVRVRLMGGKTHTLQIMAERPEGGIEVDECARISTEVSAILDVEDPILDQYILEVSSPGIDRPLTRLKDFATWEGYEAKIETSELIDGQRRFKGKLAGVEGDEVLINVQAGTIGLKFDWLSDAKLVLSDELISEMLRQRKAAGVLDEDKFDDIETENGSEED
;
A
#
# COMPACT_ATOMS: atom_id res chain seq x y z
N MET A 1 -1.29 19.43 -5.29
CA MET A 1 -0.08 19.24 -4.48
C MET A 1 0.29 17.78 -4.64
N THR A 2 1.37 17.53 -5.39
CA THR A 2 1.73 16.20 -5.84
C THR A 2 2.89 15.77 -4.96
N ASN A 3 2.60 14.99 -3.93
CA ASN A 3 3.63 14.27 -3.21
C ASN A 3 3.97 12.98 -3.98
N ASP A 4 5.26 12.67 -4.07
CA ASP A 4 5.86 11.51 -4.69
C ASP A 4 5.74 10.21 -3.84
N LEU A 5 4.91 10.17 -2.80
CA LEU A 5 4.76 8.96 -1.96
C LEU A 5 4.25 7.75 -2.75
N ILE A 6 3.39 7.95 -3.74
CA ILE A 6 2.96 6.86 -4.65
C ILE A 6 4.17 6.31 -5.42
N ALA A 7 5.09 7.17 -5.86
CA ALA A 7 6.20 6.86 -6.75
C ALA A 7 7.43 7.74 -6.46
N LYS A 8 8.46 7.18 -5.82
CA LYS A 8 9.59 7.96 -5.29
C LYS A 8 10.71 8.18 -6.30
N ALA A 9 11.15 7.11 -6.97
CA ALA A 9 12.22 7.23 -7.96
C ALA A 9 11.71 7.89 -9.25
N ALA A 10 12.61 8.49 -10.03
CA ALA A 10 12.23 9.09 -11.31
C ALA A 10 11.59 8.08 -12.27
N ILE A 11 12.09 6.84 -12.28
CA ILE A 11 11.49 5.76 -13.05
C ILE A 11 10.11 5.36 -12.50
N ASP A 12 9.94 5.30 -11.17
CA ASP A 12 8.64 5.00 -10.55
C ASP A 12 7.60 6.05 -10.95
N ARG A 13 7.98 7.34 -11.00
CA ARG A 13 7.06 8.43 -11.38
C ARG A 13 6.61 8.30 -12.83
N ARG A 14 7.55 8.04 -13.73
CA ARG A 14 7.23 7.76 -15.15
C ARG A 14 6.30 6.56 -15.28
N LEU A 15 6.54 5.50 -14.53
CA LEU A 15 5.67 4.32 -14.50
C LEU A 15 4.29 4.67 -13.94
N ALA A 16 4.21 5.43 -12.86
CA ALA A 16 2.95 5.88 -12.27
C ALA A 16 2.11 6.70 -13.26
N GLU A 17 2.73 7.61 -14.02
CA GLU A 17 2.05 8.39 -15.07
C GLU A 17 1.38 7.50 -16.14
N ILE A 18 2.03 6.38 -16.50
CA ILE A 18 1.52 5.43 -17.50
C ILE A 18 0.42 4.55 -16.92
N ILE A 19 0.61 4.01 -15.72
CA ILE A 19 -0.30 2.98 -15.17
C ILE A 19 -1.52 3.57 -14.44
N THR A 20 -1.42 4.78 -13.90
CA THR A 20 -2.52 5.38 -13.11
C THR A 20 -3.81 5.47 -13.92
N PRO A 21 -3.80 5.99 -15.18
CA PRO A 21 -5.03 6.08 -15.98
C PRO A 21 -5.66 4.71 -16.27
N VAL A 22 -4.85 3.66 -16.41
CA VAL A 22 -5.33 2.29 -16.64
C VAL A 22 -6.03 1.76 -15.38
N ILE A 23 -5.38 1.88 -14.23
CA ILE A 23 -5.92 1.43 -12.94
C ILE A 23 -7.21 2.19 -12.59
N GLU A 24 -7.22 3.51 -12.77
CA GLU A 24 -8.40 4.35 -12.54
C GLU A 24 -9.53 4.05 -13.54
N GLY A 25 -9.21 3.80 -14.80
CA GLY A 25 -10.18 3.39 -15.82
C GLY A 25 -10.86 2.06 -15.51
N MET A 26 -10.22 1.20 -14.72
CA MET A 26 -10.77 -0.07 -14.22
C MET A 26 -11.59 0.09 -12.93
N GLY A 27 -11.66 1.30 -12.35
CA GLY A 27 -12.38 1.59 -11.10
C GLY A 27 -11.60 1.29 -9.83
N PHE A 28 -10.27 1.14 -9.93
CA PHE A 28 -9.37 1.01 -8.79
C PHE A 28 -8.56 2.28 -8.60
N GLU A 29 -7.81 2.34 -7.52
CA GLU A 29 -6.89 3.42 -7.26
C GLU A 29 -5.49 2.87 -7.04
N LEU A 30 -4.52 3.60 -7.58
CA LEU A 30 -3.12 3.28 -7.38
C LEU A 30 -2.69 3.74 -5.98
N VAL A 31 -2.14 2.81 -5.20
CA VAL A 31 -1.59 3.07 -3.87
C VAL A 31 -0.08 3.27 -3.96
N ARG A 32 0.66 2.40 -4.65
CA ARG A 32 2.13 2.48 -4.71
C ARG A 32 2.69 1.85 -5.98
N VAL A 33 3.77 2.44 -6.49
CA VAL A 33 4.62 1.89 -7.56
C VAL A 33 6.06 1.89 -7.13
N ARG A 34 6.75 0.75 -7.23
CA ARG A 34 8.19 0.66 -6.97
C ARG A 34 8.84 -0.27 -7.97
N LEU A 35 9.86 0.21 -8.67
CA LEU A 35 10.82 -0.63 -9.37
C LEU A 35 11.98 -0.97 -8.43
N MET A 36 12.02 -2.19 -7.94
CA MET A 36 13.02 -2.66 -6.99
C MET A 36 14.16 -3.40 -7.71
N GLY A 37 15.39 -3.17 -7.23
CA GLY A 37 16.59 -3.88 -7.69
C GLY A 37 16.77 -5.24 -7.02
N GLY A 38 17.52 -6.12 -7.68
CA GLY A 38 17.80 -7.49 -7.22
C GLY A 38 18.59 -8.26 -8.29
N LYS A 39 18.60 -9.60 -8.23
CA LYS A 39 19.09 -10.42 -9.36
C LYS A 39 18.21 -10.25 -10.60
N THR A 40 16.91 -10.04 -10.38
CA THR A 40 15.89 -9.69 -11.37
C THR A 40 15.13 -8.50 -10.81
N HIS A 41 14.81 -7.52 -11.64
CA HIS A 41 14.01 -6.38 -11.21
C HIS A 41 12.59 -6.82 -10.87
N THR A 42 11.95 -6.15 -9.92
CA THR A 42 10.52 -6.34 -9.63
C THR A 42 9.82 -5.00 -9.72
N LEU A 43 8.84 -4.89 -10.62
CA LEU A 43 7.90 -3.79 -10.66
C LEU A 43 6.71 -4.15 -9.78
N GLN A 44 6.67 -3.59 -8.58
CA GLN A 44 5.55 -3.77 -7.66
C GLN A 44 4.53 -2.64 -7.80
N ILE A 45 3.28 -3.03 -7.97
CA ILE A 45 2.12 -2.15 -8.04
C ILE A 45 1.15 -2.58 -6.95
N MET A 46 0.82 -1.65 -6.05
CA MET A 46 -0.24 -1.83 -5.07
C MET A 46 -1.45 -1.02 -5.50
N ALA A 47 -2.61 -1.68 -5.58
CA ALA A 47 -3.87 -1.06 -5.93
C ALA A 47 -4.99 -1.56 -5.00
N GLU A 48 -6.09 -0.82 -4.97
CA GLU A 48 -7.28 -1.19 -4.21
C GLU A 48 -8.53 -0.51 -4.78
N ARG A 49 -9.70 -0.95 -4.33
CA ARG A 49 -10.94 -0.21 -4.56
C ARG A 49 -10.95 1.09 -3.77
N PRO A 50 -11.77 2.09 -4.18
CA PRO A 50 -11.96 3.32 -3.41
C PRO A 50 -12.36 3.10 -1.95
N GLU A 51 -13.16 2.06 -1.68
CA GLU A 51 -13.61 1.65 -0.34
C GLU A 51 -12.62 0.71 0.39
N GLY A 52 -11.46 0.44 -0.23
CA GLY A 52 -10.45 -0.48 0.27
C GLY A 52 -10.63 -1.93 -0.19
N GLY A 53 -9.56 -2.71 -0.03
CA GLY A 53 -9.51 -4.11 -0.43
C GLY A 53 -9.38 -4.33 -1.94
N ILE A 54 -9.00 -5.54 -2.30
CA ILE A 54 -8.97 -6.04 -3.68
C ILE A 54 -8.95 -7.57 -3.64
N GLU A 55 -9.62 -8.22 -4.59
CA GLU A 55 -9.58 -9.67 -4.71
C GLU A 55 -8.46 -10.13 -5.64
N VAL A 56 -8.05 -11.40 -5.53
CA VAL A 56 -6.95 -11.97 -6.33
C VAL A 56 -7.23 -11.88 -7.84
N ASP A 57 -8.47 -12.17 -8.25
CA ASP A 57 -8.89 -12.08 -9.66
C ASP A 57 -8.79 -10.65 -10.20
N GLU A 58 -8.95 -9.65 -9.33
CA GLU A 58 -8.84 -8.24 -9.72
C GLU A 58 -7.39 -7.81 -9.86
N CYS A 59 -6.50 -8.28 -8.98
CA CYS A 59 -5.06 -8.15 -9.19
C CYS A 59 -4.63 -8.77 -10.53
N ALA A 60 -5.17 -9.94 -10.89
CA ALA A 60 -4.87 -10.60 -12.16
C ALA A 60 -5.35 -9.77 -13.37
N ARG A 61 -6.55 -9.18 -13.28
CA ARG A 61 -7.06 -8.26 -14.32
C ARG A 61 -6.19 -7.02 -14.45
N ILE A 62 -5.83 -6.36 -13.35
CA ILE A 62 -4.95 -5.19 -13.36
C ILE A 62 -3.60 -5.56 -13.97
N SER A 63 -3.03 -6.70 -13.58
CA SER A 63 -1.76 -7.19 -14.12
C SER A 63 -1.79 -7.34 -15.64
N THR A 64 -2.88 -7.87 -16.19
CA THR A 64 -3.04 -8.06 -17.65
C THR A 64 -3.10 -6.72 -18.38
N GLU A 65 -3.94 -5.78 -17.93
CA GLU A 65 -4.08 -4.46 -18.56
C GLU A 65 -2.83 -3.61 -18.43
N VAL A 66 -2.18 -3.65 -17.26
CA VAL A 66 -0.91 -2.95 -17.02
C VAL A 66 0.21 -3.53 -17.88
N SER A 67 0.29 -4.86 -18.01
CA SER A 67 1.28 -5.49 -18.89
C SER A 67 1.10 -5.02 -20.34
N ALA A 68 -0.13 -4.97 -20.83
CA ALA A 68 -0.42 -4.55 -22.20
C ALA A 68 0.02 -3.10 -22.48
N ILE A 69 -0.22 -2.16 -21.56
CA ILE A 69 0.23 -0.77 -21.76
C ILE A 69 1.75 -0.63 -21.62
N LEU A 70 2.38 -1.39 -20.72
CA LEU A 70 3.84 -1.37 -20.53
C LEU A 70 4.56 -1.98 -21.74
N ASP A 71 3.97 -2.96 -22.43
CA ASP A 71 4.52 -3.50 -23.68
C ASP A 71 4.47 -2.47 -24.83
N VAL A 72 3.52 -1.54 -24.80
CA VAL A 72 3.39 -0.47 -25.81
C VAL A 72 4.33 0.69 -25.52
N GLU A 73 4.35 1.17 -24.26
CA GLU A 73 5.15 2.33 -23.86
C GLU A 73 6.63 1.98 -23.60
N ASP A 74 6.92 0.70 -23.34
CA ASP A 74 8.24 0.11 -23.06
C ASP A 74 9.19 0.99 -22.21
N PRO A 75 8.78 1.41 -21.00
CA PRO A 75 9.57 2.35 -20.19
C PRO A 75 10.77 1.71 -19.47
N ILE A 76 10.82 0.36 -19.37
CA ILE A 76 11.84 -0.40 -18.63
C ILE A 76 12.59 -1.30 -19.62
N LEU A 77 13.88 -1.01 -19.85
CA LEU A 77 14.69 -1.76 -20.81
C LEU A 77 15.16 -3.13 -20.31
N ASP A 78 15.27 -3.28 -18.98
CA ASP A 78 15.76 -4.51 -18.35
C ASP A 78 14.62 -5.48 -18.05
N GLN A 79 14.93 -6.77 -17.96
CA GLN A 79 13.94 -7.78 -17.55
C GLN A 79 13.45 -7.54 -16.12
N TYR A 80 12.14 -7.66 -15.93
CA TYR A 80 11.51 -7.50 -14.63
C TYR A 80 10.37 -8.50 -14.41
N ILE A 81 10.00 -8.68 -13.15
CA ILE A 81 8.80 -9.39 -12.70
C ILE A 81 7.74 -8.33 -12.38
N LEU A 82 6.54 -8.46 -12.95
CA LEU A 82 5.38 -7.65 -12.61
C LEU A 82 4.65 -8.27 -11.40
N GLU A 83 4.53 -7.51 -10.31
CA GLU A 83 3.80 -7.90 -9.12
C GLU A 83 2.65 -6.92 -8.87
N VAL A 84 1.42 -7.43 -8.85
CA VAL A 84 0.22 -6.64 -8.53
C VAL A 84 -0.43 -7.20 -7.27
N SER A 85 -0.65 -6.35 -6.26
CA SER A 85 -1.20 -6.75 -4.97
C SER A 85 -2.05 -5.65 -4.32
N SER A 86 -2.76 -6.00 -3.23
CA SER A 86 -3.24 -4.99 -2.28
C SER A 86 -2.11 -4.49 -1.39
N PRO A 87 -2.27 -3.30 -0.76
CA PRO A 87 -1.32 -2.81 0.23
C PRO A 87 -1.24 -3.66 1.52
N GLY A 88 -2.24 -4.50 1.82
CA GLY A 88 -2.23 -5.38 2.99
C GLY A 88 -2.19 -4.65 4.34
N ILE A 89 -1.64 -5.33 5.37
CA ILE A 89 -1.58 -4.83 6.76
C ILE A 89 -0.37 -3.93 7.03
N ASP A 90 0.77 -4.14 6.35
CA ASP A 90 1.93 -3.20 6.37
C ASP A 90 1.69 -2.07 5.34
N ARG A 91 0.51 -1.46 5.45
CA ARG A 91 -0.06 -0.56 4.45
C ARG A 91 0.79 0.71 4.32
N PRO A 92 1.32 1.04 3.12
CA PRO A 92 1.87 2.36 2.86
C PRO A 92 0.74 3.40 2.81
N LEU A 93 0.99 4.59 3.36
CA LEU A 93 0.09 5.73 3.32
C LEU A 93 0.66 6.71 2.31
N THR A 94 0.05 6.79 1.12
CA THR A 94 0.66 7.50 -0.02
C THR A 94 -0.20 8.61 -0.58
N ARG A 95 -1.49 8.63 -0.21
CA ARG A 95 -2.46 9.64 -0.63
C ARG A 95 -3.01 10.32 0.61
N LEU A 96 -3.38 11.59 0.49
CA LEU A 96 -3.91 12.36 1.61
C LEU A 96 -5.12 11.67 2.26
N LYS A 97 -6.00 11.08 1.46
CA LYS A 97 -7.15 10.32 1.94
C LYS A 97 -6.78 9.11 2.79
N ASP A 98 -5.61 8.49 2.57
CA ASP A 98 -5.18 7.34 3.38
C ASP A 98 -5.03 7.76 4.86
N PHE A 99 -4.51 8.96 5.12
CA PHE A 99 -4.34 9.45 6.49
C PHE A 99 -5.67 9.73 7.19
N ALA A 100 -6.69 10.13 6.43
CA ALA A 100 -8.05 10.31 6.94
C ALA A 100 -8.75 8.96 7.17
N THR A 101 -8.67 8.04 6.21
CA THR A 101 -9.28 6.69 6.31
C THR A 101 -8.72 5.90 7.49
N TRP A 102 -7.43 6.05 7.79
CA TRP A 102 -6.74 5.31 8.85
C TRP A 102 -6.51 6.13 10.12
N GLU A 103 -7.32 7.17 10.34
CA GLU A 103 -7.34 7.90 11.61
C GLU A 103 -7.52 6.96 12.81
N GLY A 104 -6.83 7.24 13.92
CA GLY A 104 -6.86 6.44 15.14
C GLY A 104 -5.84 5.31 15.19
N TYR A 105 -5.29 4.88 14.05
CA TYR A 105 -4.25 3.85 14.00
C TYR A 105 -2.85 4.44 14.17
N GLU A 106 -1.93 3.61 14.69
CA GLU A 106 -0.53 4.00 14.82
C GLU A 106 0.15 3.97 13.43
N ALA A 107 0.84 5.06 13.10
CA ALA A 107 1.59 5.20 11.87
C ALA A 107 3.03 5.66 12.16
N LYS A 108 3.91 5.36 11.22
CA LYS A 108 5.25 5.91 11.15
C LYS A 108 5.33 6.80 9.91
N ILE A 109 5.73 8.04 10.11
CA ILE A 109 5.89 9.06 9.06
C ILE A 109 7.35 9.52 9.06
N GLU A 110 7.96 9.57 7.88
CA GLU A 110 9.26 10.19 7.66
C GLU A 110 9.10 11.44 6.80
N THR A 111 9.83 12.50 7.12
CA THR A 111 9.87 13.75 6.36
C THR A 111 11.19 13.87 5.59
N SER A 112 11.18 14.60 4.48
CA SER A 112 12.40 14.91 3.72
C SER A 112 13.31 15.87 4.50
N GLU A 113 12.69 16.87 5.15
CA GLU A 113 13.36 17.91 5.92
C GLU A 113 13.27 17.65 7.43
N LEU A 114 14.19 18.27 8.19
CA LEU A 114 14.16 18.28 9.66
C LEU A 114 13.02 19.19 10.15
N ILE A 115 12.14 18.64 10.97
CA ILE A 115 11.08 19.37 11.67
C ILE A 115 11.35 19.23 13.17
N ASP A 116 11.61 20.34 13.85
CA ASP A 116 11.96 20.40 15.27
C ASP A 116 13.06 19.41 15.69
N GLY A 117 14.09 19.27 14.86
CA GLY A 117 15.26 18.44 15.14
C GLY A 117 15.07 16.94 14.87
N GLN A 118 13.94 16.50 14.33
CA GLN A 118 13.69 15.12 13.94
C GLN A 118 13.10 15.00 12.52
N ARG A 119 13.22 13.80 11.94
CA ARG A 119 12.64 13.46 10.62
C ARG A 119 11.67 12.29 10.66
N ARG A 120 11.50 11.68 11.83
CA ARG A 120 10.75 10.45 12.02
C ARG A 120 9.74 10.66 13.11
N PHE A 121 8.48 10.49 12.77
CA PHE A 121 7.35 10.65 13.65
C PHE A 121 6.67 9.29 13.78
N LYS A 122 6.39 8.88 15.02
CA LYS A 122 5.62 7.68 15.31
C LYS A 122 4.54 8.04 16.30
N GLY A 123 3.29 7.69 15.98
CA GLY A 123 2.15 8.11 16.76
C GLY A 123 0.83 7.72 16.12
N LYS A 124 -0.29 8.01 16.79
CA LYS A 124 -1.62 7.75 16.24
C LYS A 124 -2.00 8.84 15.24
N LEU A 125 -2.52 8.46 14.09
CA LEU A 125 -3.10 9.41 13.13
C LEU A 125 -4.29 10.13 13.77
N ALA A 126 -4.37 11.43 13.56
CA ALA A 126 -5.41 12.32 14.09
C ALA A 126 -6.18 13.02 12.95
N GLY A 127 -6.19 12.41 11.77
CA GLY A 127 -6.88 12.90 10.58
C GLY A 127 -6.01 13.84 9.73
N VAL A 128 -6.69 14.66 8.94
CA VAL A 128 -6.10 15.61 8.00
C VAL A 128 -6.80 16.96 8.13
N GLU A 129 -6.05 18.05 8.15
CA GLU A 129 -6.57 19.42 8.08
C GLU A 129 -5.94 20.15 6.89
N GLY A 130 -6.74 20.45 5.87
CA GLY A 130 -6.25 21.08 4.64
C GLY A 130 -5.23 20.18 3.93
N ASP A 131 -3.97 20.61 3.89
CA ASP A 131 -2.83 19.89 3.33
C ASP A 131 -1.92 19.27 4.41
N GLU A 132 -2.34 19.29 5.68
CA GLU A 132 -1.56 18.77 6.79
C GLU A 132 -2.09 17.42 7.29
N VAL A 133 -1.18 16.47 7.49
CA VAL A 133 -1.43 15.21 8.18
C VAL A 133 -1.22 15.44 9.66
N LEU A 134 -2.23 15.13 10.48
CA LEU A 134 -2.16 15.26 11.93
C LEU A 134 -1.70 13.95 12.57
N ILE A 135 -0.71 14.02 13.46
CA ILE A 135 -0.21 12.85 14.20
C ILE A 135 -0.02 13.17 15.68
N ASN A 136 -0.61 12.31 16.53
CA ASN A 136 -0.47 12.37 17.99
C ASN A 136 0.83 11.68 18.41
N VAL A 137 1.81 12.47 18.80
CA VAL A 137 3.08 12.01 19.39
C VAL A 137 3.12 12.32 20.88
N GLN A 138 4.17 11.87 21.59
CA GLN A 138 4.30 12.10 23.04
C GLN A 138 4.26 13.59 23.44
N ALA A 139 4.72 14.48 22.56
CA ALA A 139 4.74 15.93 22.80
C ALA A 139 3.39 16.64 22.49
N GLY A 140 2.40 15.93 21.93
CA GLY A 140 1.11 16.48 21.50
C GLY A 140 0.79 16.13 20.04
N THR A 141 -0.25 16.77 19.50
CA THR A 141 -0.62 16.66 18.08
C THR A 141 0.25 17.59 17.25
N ILE A 142 0.88 17.05 16.21
CA ILE A 142 1.70 17.80 15.26
C ILE A 142 1.02 17.72 13.89
N GLY A 143 0.93 18.87 13.20
CA GLY A 143 0.58 18.94 11.78
C GLY A 143 1.83 18.88 10.92
N LEU A 144 1.87 17.93 9.98
CA LEU A 144 2.94 17.79 9.00
C LEU A 144 2.35 18.04 7.61
N LYS A 145 2.85 19.04 6.89
CA LYS A 145 2.41 19.24 5.51
C LYS A 145 2.64 17.98 4.69
N PHE A 146 1.64 17.59 3.94
CA PHE A 146 1.67 16.39 3.13
C PHE A 146 2.88 16.38 2.20
N ASP A 147 3.22 17.51 1.57
CA ASP A 147 4.37 17.64 0.66
C ASP A 147 5.74 17.48 1.37
N TRP A 148 5.81 17.50 2.70
CA TRP A 148 7.05 17.22 3.45
C TRP A 148 7.31 15.73 3.64
N LEU A 149 6.29 14.89 3.50
CA LEU A 149 6.40 13.47 3.77
C LEU A 149 7.22 12.78 2.69
N SER A 150 8.25 12.05 3.11
CA SER A 150 9.10 11.22 2.26
C SER A 150 8.78 9.74 2.38
N ASP A 151 8.16 9.30 3.48
CA ASP A 151 7.64 7.95 3.67
C ASP A 151 6.51 7.95 4.71
N ALA A 152 5.53 7.07 4.55
CA ALA A 152 4.54 6.86 5.60
C ALA A 152 3.92 5.48 5.48
N LYS A 153 3.68 4.83 6.62
CA LYS A 153 3.00 3.54 6.69
C LYS A 153 2.36 3.30 8.04
N LEU A 154 1.36 2.42 8.07
CA LEU A 154 0.81 1.92 9.32
C LEU A 154 1.86 1.10 10.08
N VAL A 155 1.80 1.16 11.40
CA VAL A 155 2.57 0.28 12.28
C VAL A 155 1.73 -0.97 12.52
N LEU A 156 2.35 -2.12 12.28
CA LEU A 156 1.73 -3.40 12.56
C LEU A 156 1.61 -3.60 14.09
N SER A 157 0.42 -3.31 14.62
CA SER A 157 0.05 -3.48 16.03
C SER A 157 -1.00 -4.57 16.19
N ASP A 158 -1.14 -5.12 17.40
CA ASP A 158 -2.17 -6.13 17.70
C ASP A 158 -3.60 -5.59 17.49
N GLU A 159 -3.80 -4.31 17.77
CA GLU A 159 -5.06 -3.58 17.51
C GLU A 159 -5.38 -3.58 16.01
N LEU A 160 -4.40 -3.24 15.17
CA LEU A 160 -4.55 -3.23 13.71
C LEU A 160 -4.79 -4.64 13.16
N ILE A 161 -4.04 -5.64 13.62
CA ILE A 161 -4.19 -7.03 13.18
C ILE A 161 -5.60 -7.53 13.50
N SER A 162 -6.05 -7.31 14.73
CA SER A 162 -7.36 -7.77 15.21
C SER A 162 -8.50 -7.16 14.40
N GLU A 163 -8.43 -5.85 14.12
CA GLU A 163 -9.46 -5.16 13.36
C GLU A 163 -9.45 -5.57 11.88
N MET A 164 -8.28 -5.75 11.27
CA MET A 164 -8.17 -6.27 9.89
C MET A 164 -8.76 -7.67 9.74
N LEU A 165 -8.51 -8.56 10.70
CA LEU A 165 -9.10 -9.91 10.72
C LEU A 165 -10.63 -9.84 10.89
N ARG A 166 -11.12 -8.94 11.74
CA ARG A 166 -12.55 -8.72 11.95
C ARG A 166 -13.23 -8.20 10.69
N GLN A 167 -12.63 -7.23 10.00
CA GLN A 167 -13.16 -6.67 8.76
C GLN A 167 -13.22 -7.72 7.64
N ARG A 168 -12.17 -8.53 7.48
CA ARG A 168 -12.18 -9.66 6.53
C ARG A 168 -13.29 -10.67 6.81
N LYS A 169 -13.51 -11.01 8.08
CA LYS A 169 -14.61 -11.90 8.49
C LYS A 169 -15.98 -11.28 8.21
N ALA A 170 -16.15 -9.98 8.48
CA ALA A 170 -17.40 -9.27 8.26
C ALA A 170 -17.72 -9.08 6.76
N ALA A 171 -16.70 -8.94 5.91
CA ALA A 171 -16.84 -8.80 4.47
C ALA A 171 -17.22 -10.12 3.75
N GLY A 172 -17.32 -11.25 4.47
CA GLY A 172 -17.72 -12.53 3.88
C GLY A 172 -16.70 -13.11 2.90
N VAL A 173 -15.44 -12.65 2.93
CA VAL A 173 -14.38 -13.10 2.01
C VAL A 173 -13.91 -14.53 2.32
N LEU A 174 -14.30 -15.07 3.47
CA LEU A 174 -14.10 -16.49 3.80
C LEU A 174 -15.38 -17.25 3.47
N ASP A 175 -15.46 -17.72 2.22
CA ASP A 175 -16.38 -18.76 1.82
C ASP A 175 -15.75 -20.10 2.24
N GLU A 176 -16.08 -20.59 3.44
CA GLU A 176 -15.53 -21.84 3.99
C GLU A 176 -15.78 -23.03 3.04
N ASP A 177 -16.80 -22.96 2.18
CA ASP A 177 -17.13 -23.98 1.18
C ASP A 177 -16.18 -23.98 -0.04
N LYS A 178 -15.28 -22.98 -0.16
CA LYS A 178 -14.28 -22.87 -1.24
C LYS A 178 -12.86 -23.27 -0.82
N PHE A 179 -12.66 -23.61 0.44
CA PHE A 179 -11.38 -24.10 0.93
C PHE A 179 -11.47 -25.62 1.08
N ASP A 180 -10.47 -26.34 0.57
CA ASP A 180 -10.34 -27.76 0.82
C ASP A 180 -10.07 -28.00 2.33
N ASP A 181 -10.65 -29.07 2.87
CA ASP A 181 -10.38 -29.50 4.25
C ASP A 181 -8.87 -29.67 4.46
N ILE A 182 -8.37 -29.13 5.58
CA ILE A 182 -6.96 -29.27 5.94
C ILE A 182 -6.72 -30.74 6.32
N GLU A 183 -6.18 -31.53 5.40
CA GLU A 183 -5.67 -32.86 5.72
C GLU A 183 -4.31 -32.74 6.42
N THR A 184 -4.31 -32.83 7.75
CA THR A 184 -3.10 -33.10 8.52
C THR A 184 -2.72 -34.58 8.38
N GLU A 185 -1.70 -34.89 7.58
CA GLU A 185 -1.00 -36.16 7.70
C GLU A 185 -0.31 -36.21 9.07
N ASN A 186 -0.91 -36.94 10.01
CA ASN A 186 -0.18 -37.42 11.17
C ASN A 186 0.83 -38.43 10.65
N GLY A 187 2.08 -37.99 10.45
CA GLY A 187 3.20 -38.85 10.08
C GLY A 187 3.19 -40.08 10.99
N SER A 188 3.14 -41.25 10.37
CA SER A 188 3.28 -42.54 11.03
C SER A 188 4.55 -42.54 11.88
N GLU A 189 4.39 -42.76 13.18
CA GLU A 189 5.49 -43.19 14.04
C GLU A 189 6.04 -44.51 13.44
N GLU A 190 7.23 -44.45 12.85
CA GLU A 190 7.99 -45.64 12.49
C GLU A 190 8.52 -46.26 13.79
N ASP A 191 7.99 -47.43 14.15
CA ASP A 191 8.56 -48.38 15.14
C ASP A 191 9.83 -49.06 14.61
#